data_AF-A0A6J6DVD7-F1
#
_entry.id   AF-A0A6J6DVD7-F1
#
_cell.length_a   1.000
_cell.length_b   1.000
_cell.length_c   1.000
_cell.angle_alpha   90.00
_cell.angle_beta   90.00
_cell.angle_gamma   90.00
#
_symmetry.space_group_name_H-M   'P 1'
#
loop_
_entity.id
_entity.type
_entity.pdbx_description
1 polymer ?
#
loop_
_entity_poly.entity_id
_entity_poly.type
_entity_poly.pdbx_seq_one_letter_code
_entity_poly.pdbx_strand_id
1 'polypeptide(L)'
;MDEQFIEHLSGIYTDLMDLKPLHQEYRTDVLIKEDDEVSLFEFIKAFYAATGITKDEMLIGNDVYFDEYYELDFDYEQHPEVIVPYGPAFLAMLGDPKLVTEFDLHLHENPGIRLIVAHMSKNVDVLDLLSYDRCCMVRAVVAENMNTGDRALKMLGQDPFIYSREIALKRLVDFDPMSPDLVNGFEISECVCNEQIERPSLHDFFDEHGLEIPATVQIFEEQATEFGDWHWATQPFPTRWQDYSLLETVEYLKGPIPDQYSLNHAGHGVNSYSLNFRFALGDLAIFAQTGWGGAYMDSDEQMRAWEEIEIRLSTIMLNAPVSGFDSSYIRKYLIVYSNFRINGAVEFWQHTEGQWTQLEQLNSLDAIQEYLESEYEGN
;
A
#
# COMPACT_ATOMS: atom_id res chain seq x y z
N MET A 1 18.82 -4.13 28.28
CA MET A 1 18.75 -2.73 27.86
C MET A 1 19.67 -1.90 28.74
N ASP A 2 20.41 -0.96 28.15
CA ASP A 2 21.35 -0.10 28.88
C ASP A 2 20.58 0.93 29.72
N GLU A 3 20.90 1.10 31.01
CA GLU A 3 20.31 2.14 31.87
C GLU A 3 20.53 3.53 31.25
N GLN A 4 21.66 3.72 30.55
CA GLN A 4 21.98 4.93 29.81
C GLN A 4 20.94 5.24 28.72
N PHE A 5 20.38 4.22 28.07
CA PHE A 5 19.37 4.39 27.02
C PHE A 5 18.04 4.90 27.58
N ILE A 6 17.61 4.37 28.73
CA ILE A 6 16.39 4.82 29.42
C ILE A 6 16.57 6.25 29.94
N GLU A 7 17.73 6.58 30.51
CA GLU A 7 18.04 7.93 30.96
C GLU A 7 18.03 8.94 29.80
N HIS A 8 18.58 8.56 28.65
CA HIS A 8 18.57 9.39 27.45
C HIS A 8 17.14 9.68 26.94
N LEU A 9 16.30 8.63 26.82
CA LEU A 9 14.89 8.77 26.46
C LEU A 9 14.11 9.66 27.44
N SER A 10 14.38 9.50 28.74
CA SER A 10 13.72 10.29 29.79
C SER A 10 14.09 11.77 29.69
N GLY A 11 15.36 12.07 29.38
CA GLY A 11 15.85 13.43 29.12
C GLY A 11 15.10 14.10 27.96
N ILE A 12 15.04 13.43 26.80
CA ILE A 12 14.36 13.96 25.61
C ILE A 12 12.87 14.18 25.88
N TYR A 13 12.20 13.18 26.48
CA TYR A 13 10.77 13.27 26.78
C TYR A 13 10.46 14.42 27.75
N THR A 14 11.27 14.58 28.80
CA THR A 14 11.10 15.66 29.77
C THR A 14 11.24 17.04 29.11
N ASP A 15 12.25 17.22 28.25
CA ASP A 15 12.45 18.49 27.55
C ASP A 15 11.29 18.85 26.63
N LEU A 16 10.71 17.85 25.94
CA LEU A 16 9.52 18.01 25.11
C LEU A 16 8.28 18.38 25.92
N MET A 17 8.02 17.66 27.01
CA MET A 17 6.83 17.86 27.84
C MET A 17 6.85 19.19 28.61
N ASP A 18 8.03 19.67 28.98
CA ASP A 18 8.19 20.95 29.68
C ASP A 18 8.03 22.18 28.74
N LEU A 19 7.76 21.98 27.44
CA LEU A 19 7.71 23.03 26.41
C LEU A 19 8.98 23.91 26.40
N LYS A 20 10.10 23.37 26.90
CA LYS A 20 11.38 24.06 26.82
C LYS A 20 11.84 23.99 25.37
N PRO A 21 12.59 24.99 24.88
CA PRO A 21 13.37 24.78 23.67
C PRO A 21 14.18 23.52 23.89
N LEU A 22 14.02 22.53 23.00
CA LEU A 22 14.82 21.31 23.04
C LEU A 22 16.29 21.73 23.21
N HIS A 23 16.99 21.15 24.19
CA HIS A 23 18.43 21.35 24.31
C HIS A 23 19.08 21.08 22.94
N GLN A 24 20.20 21.73 22.62
CA GLN A 24 20.78 21.69 21.27
C GLN A 24 20.98 20.26 20.73
N GLU A 25 21.19 19.30 21.63
CA GLU A 25 21.36 17.86 21.36
C GLU A 25 20.05 17.12 21.02
N TYR A 26 18.88 17.68 21.32
CA TYR A 26 17.57 17.04 21.14
C TYR A 26 16.68 17.75 20.13
N ARG A 27 17.24 18.62 19.29
CA ARG A 27 16.48 19.23 18.21
C ARG A 27 15.96 18.13 17.26
N THR A 28 14.77 18.31 16.72
CA THR A 28 14.14 17.33 15.81
C THR A 28 15.02 17.03 14.59
N ASP A 29 15.73 18.02 14.05
CA ASP A 29 16.68 17.87 12.94
C ASP A 29 17.99 17.13 13.30
N VAL A 30 18.26 16.96 14.59
CA VAL A 30 19.34 16.11 15.11
C VAL A 30 18.80 14.70 15.34
N LEU A 31 17.69 14.58 16.08
CA LEU A 31 17.07 13.30 16.41
C LEU A 31 16.74 12.48 15.16
N ILE A 32 16.18 13.08 14.11
CA ILE A 32 15.83 12.33 12.88
C ILE A 32 17.04 11.64 12.21
N LYS A 33 18.27 12.03 12.53
CA LYS A 33 19.51 11.47 11.97
C LYS A 33 20.15 10.41 12.88
N GLU A 34 19.56 10.14 14.04
CA GLU A 34 20.02 9.10 14.94
C GLU A 34 19.52 7.74 14.44
N ASP A 35 20.35 7.11 13.60
CA ASP A 35 20.04 5.85 12.91
C ASP A 35 20.45 4.61 13.71
N ASP A 36 20.80 4.76 15.00
CA ASP A 36 21.11 3.63 15.86
C ASP A 36 19.90 2.68 15.91
N GLU A 37 20.15 1.46 15.44
CA GLU A 37 19.13 0.44 15.28
C GLU A 37 18.83 -0.27 16.61
N VAL A 38 17.54 -0.39 16.92
CA VAL A 38 17.06 -1.07 18.12
C VAL A 38 15.85 -1.93 17.77
N SER A 39 15.71 -3.07 18.43
CA SER A 39 14.48 -3.86 18.38
C SER A 39 13.29 -2.98 18.77
N LEU A 40 12.24 -2.93 17.94
CA LEU A 40 11.00 -2.19 18.21
C LEU A 40 10.44 -2.55 19.58
N PHE A 41 10.50 -3.83 19.93
CA PHE A 41 10.04 -4.33 21.23
C PHE A 41 10.85 -3.76 22.40
N GLU A 42 12.19 -3.79 22.29
CA GLU A 42 13.05 -3.22 23.32
C GLU A 42 12.91 -1.70 23.39
N PHE A 43 12.75 -1.02 22.25
CA PHE A 43 12.48 0.41 22.17
C PHE A 43 11.17 0.78 22.90
N ILE A 44 10.07 0.08 22.62
CA ILE A 44 8.77 0.32 23.28
C ILE A 44 8.88 0.13 24.79
N LYS A 45 9.53 -0.95 25.25
CA LYS A 45 9.78 -1.18 26.68
C LYS A 45 10.59 -0.04 27.31
N ALA A 46 11.65 0.41 26.63
CA ALA A 46 12.50 1.50 27.09
C ALA A 46 11.68 2.78 27.26
N PHE A 47 10.86 3.08 26.26
CA PHE A 47 10.01 4.25 26.23
C PHE A 47 9.02 4.25 27.40
N TYR A 48 8.37 3.13 27.69
CA TYR A 48 7.48 3.03 28.87
C TYR A 48 8.23 3.20 30.18
N ALA A 49 9.41 2.59 30.31
CA ALA A 49 10.24 2.76 31.51
C ALA A 49 10.69 4.22 31.71
N ALA A 50 10.99 4.93 30.61
CA ALA A 50 11.47 6.31 30.64
C ALA A 50 10.37 7.36 30.89
N THR A 51 9.18 7.13 30.35
CA THR A 51 8.06 8.09 30.41
C THR A 51 7.11 7.85 31.59
N GLY A 52 7.10 6.63 32.13
CA GLY A 52 6.14 6.21 33.15
C GLY A 52 4.72 6.06 32.60
N ILE A 53 4.52 6.16 31.28
CA ILE A 53 3.24 5.88 30.63
C ILE A 53 2.95 4.40 30.82
N THR A 54 1.76 4.10 31.33
CA THR A 54 1.36 2.72 31.60
C THR A 54 1.00 1.99 30.30
N LYS A 55 1.09 0.65 30.31
CA LYS A 55 0.73 -0.22 29.18
C LYS A 55 -0.72 0.01 28.70
N ASP A 56 -1.59 0.49 29.59
CA ASP A 56 -3.00 0.75 29.30
C ASP A 56 -3.22 2.13 28.63
N GLU A 57 -2.25 3.05 28.75
CA GLU A 57 -2.34 4.43 28.24
C GLU A 57 -1.77 4.57 26.81
N MET A 58 -0.89 3.66 26.40
CA MET A 58 -0.37 3.53 25.04
C MET A 58 -0.47 2.05 24.63
N LEU A 59 -1.48 1.71 23.84
CA LEU A 59 -1.77 0.35 23.39
C LEU A 59 -0.75 -0.16 22.34
N ILE A 60 0.46 0.39 22.24
CA ILE A 60 1.43 -0.10 21.25
C ILE A 60 1.90 -1.48 21.68
N GLY A 61 1.53 -2.48 20.88
CA GLY A 61 1.99 -3.84 20.97
C GLY A 61 1.25 -4.73 21.97
N ASN A 62 0.39 -4.21 22.85
CA ASN A 62 -0.32 -5.06 23.81
C ASN A 62 -1.34 -6.00 23.16
N ASP A 63 -1.91 -5.62 22.02
CA ASP A 63 -2.85 -6.45 21.25
C ASP A 63 -2.19 -7.10 20.00
N VAL A 64 -1.09 -6.51 19.52
CA VAL A 64 -0.39 -6.90 18.27
C VAL A 64 0.86 -7.77 18.50
N TYR A 65 1.48 -7.70 19.68
CA TYR A 65 2.71 -8.43 20.03
C TYR A 65 2.62 -9.18 21.36
N PHE A 66 1.57 -8.99 22.16
CA PHE A 66 1.37 -9.71 23.40
C PHE A 66 0.19 -10.68 23.26
N ASP A 67 0.54 -11.95 23.27
CA ASP A 67 -0.23 -13.21 23.18
C ASP A 67 -1.51 -13.33 24.04
N GLU A 68 -1.88 -12.32 24.83
CA GLU A 68 -2.85 -12.48 25.92
C GLU A 68 -4.31 -12.21 25.51
N TYR A 69 -4.59 -11.60 24.35
CA TYR A 69 -5.93 -11.08 24.04
C TYR A 69 -6.71 -11.74 22.90
N TYR A 70 -6.11 -12.62 22.11
CA TYR A 70 -6.83 -13.31 21.05
C TYR A 70 -6.65 -14.83 21.13
N GLU A 71 -7.76 -15.58 21.20
CA GLU A 71 -7.79 -17.05 21.00
C GLU A 71 -7.40 -17.46 19.56
N LEU A 72 -6.92 -16.52 18.75
CA LEU A 72 -6.33 -16.79 17.46
C LEU A 72 -4.84 -17.08 17.73
N ASP A 73 -4.46 -18.34 17.59
CA ASP A 73 -3.13 -18.92 17.76
C ASP A 73 -2.14 -18.38 16.69
N PHE A 74 -2.03 -17.04 16.58
CA PHE A 74 -1.15 -16.38 15.62
C PHE A 74 0.23 -16.23 16.22
N ASP A 75 1.14 -17.03 15.68
CA ASP A 75 2.54 -17.00 16.01
C ASP A 75 3.19 -15.74 15.39
N TYR A 76 3.11 -14.61 16.10
CA TYR A 76 3.81 -13.37 15.72
C TYR A 76 5.33 -13.57 15.66
N GLU A 77 5.89 -14.65 16.21
CA GLU A 77 7.30 -15.01 16.02
C GLU A 77 7.63 -15.30 14.54
N GLN A 78 6.61 -15.51 13.68
CA GLN A 78 6.79 -15.69 12.24
C GLN A 78 7.02 -14.38 11.47
N HIS A 79 6.68 -13.22 12.04
CA HIS A 79 7.10 -11.95 11.47
C HIS A 79 8.52 -11.66 11.96
N PRO A 80 9.49 -11.35 11.07
CA PRO A 80 10.83 -11.04 11.51
C PRO A 80 10.83 -9.89 12.52
N GLU A 81 11.76 -9.97 13.47
CA GLU A 81 11.96 -8.92 14.46
C GLU A 81 12.09 -7.57 13.76
N VAL A 82 11.21 -6.64 14.12
CA VAL A 82 11.21 -5.32 13.53
C VAL A 82 12.27 -4.49 14.24
N ILE A 83 13.37 -4.23 13.56
CA ILE A 83 14.40 -3.29 14.00
C ILE A 83 14.00 -1.90 13.53
N VAL A 84 14.17 -0.86 14.35
CA VAL A 84 13.83 0.53 14.01
C VAL A 84 15.00 1.48 14.28
N PRO A 85 15.19 2.52 13.45
CA PRO A 85 16.11 3.60 13.77
C PRO A 85 15.56 4.43 14.94
N TYR A 86 16.39 4.63 15.95
CA TYR A 86 16.04 5.24 17.22
C TYR A 86 15.34 6.60 17.07
N GLY A 87 15.94 7.49 16.30
CA GLY A 87 15.50 8.87 16.10
C GLY A 87 14.11 8.97 15.49
N PRO A 88 13.89 8.43 14.28
CA PRO A 88 12.57 8.39 13.65
C PRO A 88 11.52 7.68 14.52
N ALA A 89 11.89 6.61 15.23
CA ALA A 89 10.95 5.89 16.11
C ALA A 89 10.47 6.78 17.25
N PHE A 90 11.40 7.53 17.86
CA PHE A 90 11.08 8.49 18.91
C PHE A 90 10.16 9.60 18.40
N LEU A 91 10.45 10.19 17.24
CA LEU A 91 9.59 11.23 16.65
C LEU A 91 8.19 10.69 16.30
N ALA A 92 8.08 9.45 15.81
CA ALA A 92 6.81 8.79 15.53
C ALA A 92 5.99 8.57 16.82
N MET A 93 6.64 8.18 17.92
CA MET A 93 6.00 7.97 19.23
C MET A 93 5.34 9.23 19.80
N LEU A 94 5.81 10.43 19.41
CA LEU A 94 5.20 11.68 19.87
C LEU A 94 3.79 11.86 19.29
N GLY A 95 3.47 11.20 18.17
CA GLY A 95 2.15 11.27 17.53
C GLY A 95 1.76 12.67 17.07
N ASP A 96 2.71 13.60 16.96
CA ASP A 96 2.47 14.96 16.45
C ASP A 96 2.30 14.90 14.93
N PRO A 97 1.11 15.24 14.38
CA PRO A 97 0.88 15.21 12.94
C PRO A 97 1.88 16.07 12.15
N LYS A 98 2.38 17.17 12.74
CA LYS A 98 3.36 18.03 12.06
C LYS A 98 4.69 17.32 11.87
N LEU A 99 5.18 16.60 12.88
CA LEU A 99 6.43 15.86 12.79
C LEU A 99 6.29 14.68 11.82
N VAL A 100 5.15 13.98 11.87
CA VAL A 100 4.86 12.85 10.96
C VAL A 100 4.89 13.28 9.49
N THR A 101 4.39 14.47 9.17
CA THR A 101 4.42 15.03 7.81
C THR A 101 5.73 15.73 7.48
N GLU A 102 6.34 16.46 8.42
CA GLU A 102 7.61 17.18 8.18
C GLU A 102 8.77 16.22 7.88
N PHE A 103 8.77 15.04 8.50
CA PHE A 103 9.82 14.03 8.36
C PHE A 103 9.35 12.78 7.61
N ASP A 104 8.20 12.84 6.94
CA ASP A 104 7.65 11.74 6.14
C ASP A 104 7.64 10.39 6.87
N LEU A 105 7.39 10.40 8.19
CA LEU A 105 7.46 9.19 9.03
C LEU A 105 6.44 8.12 8.61
N HIS A 106 5.35 8.55 7.99
CA HIS A 106 4.31 7.69 7.44
C HIS A 106 4.71 7.03 6.10
N LEU A 107 5.80 7.49 5.46
CA LEU A 107 6.39 6.91 4.25
C LEU A 107 7.77 6.30 4.52
N HIS A 108 8.25 6.38 5.76
CA HIS A 108 9.57 5.91 6.15
C HIS A 108 9.80 4.47 5.70
N GLU A 109 10.95 4.15 5.09
CA GLU A 109 11.23 2.84 4.48
C GLU A 109 11.04 1.66 5.45
N ASN A 110 11.45 1.89 6.70
CA ASN A 110 11.32 0.96 7.81
C ASN A 110 9.85 0.79 8.27
N PRO A 111 9.27 -0.42 8.18
CA PRO A 111 7.88 -0.67 8.55
C PRO A 111 7.59 -0.48 10.03
N GLY A 112 8.57 -0.60 10.92
CA GLY A 112 8.39 -0.36 12.35
C GLY A 112 8.11 1.10 12.68
N ILE A 113 8.71 2.03 11.93
CA ILE A 113 8.38 3.45 12.04
C ILE A 113 6.94 3.70 11.63
N ARG A 114 6.53 3.17 10.47
CA ARG A 114 5.15 3.30 9.97
C ARG A 114 4.13 2.63 10.90
N LEU A 115 4.51 1.53 11.56
CA LEU A 115 3.69 0.87 12.59
C LEU A 115 3.46 1.78 13.80
N ILE A 116 4.51 2.42 14.32
CA ILE A 116 4.39 3.41 15.39
C ILE A 116 3.48 4.57 14.95
N VAL A 117 3.68 5.09 13.74
CA VAL A 117 2.83 6.17 13.19
C VAL A 117 1.38 5.73 13.09
N ALA A 118 1.10 4.54 12.54
CA ALA A 118 -0.25 3.98 12.44
C ALA A 118 -0.91 3.89 13.81
N HIS A 119 -0.17 3.56 14.86
CA HIS A 119 -0.73 3.49 16.20
C HIS A 119 -0.98 4.87 16.82
N MET A 120 -0.01 5.77 16.72
CA MET A 120 -0.03 7.05 17.43
C MET A 120 -0.83 8.14 16.72
N SER A 121 -1.05 7.99 15.42
CA SER A 121 -1.70 9.02 14.62
C SER A 121 -3.15 9.23 15.04
N LYS A 122 -3.52 10.51 15.15
CA LYS A 122 -4.90 11.00 15.22
C LYS A 122 -5.35 11.62 13.90
N ASN A 123 -4.46 11.65 12.90
CA ASN A 123 -4.75 12.20 11.59
C ASN A 123 -5.36 11.10 10.72
N VAL A 124 -6.65 11.27 10.41
CA VAL A 124 -7.43 10.31 9.60
C VAL A 124 -6.83 10.16 8.19
N ASP A 125 -6.26 11.20 7.61
CA ASP A 125 -5.68 11.15 6.27
C ASP A 125 -4.40 10.30 6.25
N VAL A 126 -3.58 10.40 7.30
CA VAL A 126 -2.39 9.53 7.47
C VAL A 126 -2.81 8.07 7.68
N LEU A 127 -3.84 7.83 8.48
CA LEU A 127 -4.36 6.47 8.71
C LEU A 127 -4.96 5.88 7.44
N ASP A 128 -5.65 6.69 6.65
CA ASP A 128 -6.18 6.25 5.37
C ASP A 128 -5.06 5.90 4.37
N LEU A 129 -3.98 6.67 4.32
CA LEU A 129 -2.82 6.35 3.51
C LEU A 129 -2.15 5.05 3.99
N LEU A 130 -1.91 4.91 5.29
CA LEU A 130 -1.32 3.71 5.89
C LEU A 130 -2.24 2.48 5.81
N SER A 131 -3.54 2.67 5.54
CA SER A 131 -4.44 1.54 5.26
C SER A 131 -4.03 0.81 3.98
N TYR A 132 -3.27 1.45 3.08
CA TYR A 132 -2.71 0.80 1.90
C TYR A 132 -1.34 0.17 2.12
N ASP A 133 -0.69 0.39 3.27
CA ASP A 133 0.72 0.05 3.51
C ASP A 133 1.10 -1.34 3.04
N ARG A 134 2.30 -1.51 2.46
CA ARG A 134 2.80 -2.82 2.04
C ARG A 134 2.89 -3.86 3.18
N CYS A 135 3.16 -3.42 4.41
CA CYS A 135 3.27 -4.27 5.59
C CYS A 135 1.89 -4.56 6.19
N CYS A 136 1.52 -5.84 6.31
CA CYS A 136 0.24 -6.25 6.89
C CYS A 136 0.11 -5.84 8.38
N MET A 137 1.22 -5.79 9.12
CA MET A 137 1.23 -5.35 10.52
C MET A 137 0.85 -3.88 10.65
N VAL A 138 1.35 -3.02 9.76
CA VAL A 138 0.96 -1.61 9.72
C VAL A 138 -0.54 -1.48 9.45
N ARG A 139 -1.06 -2.18 8.44
CA ARG A 139 -2.50 -2.17 8.10
C ARG A 139 -3.38 -2.71 9.21
N ALA A 140 -2.94 -3.74 9.93
CA ALA A 140 -3.65 -4.25 11.10
C ALA A 140 -3.72 -3.20 12.22
N VAL A 141 -2.60 -2.54 12.53
CA VAL A 141 -2.58 -1.44 13.51
C VAL A 141 -3.47 -0.28 13.07
N VAL A 142 -3.52 0.04 11.77
CA VAL A 142 -4.50 1.00 11.25
C VAL A 142 -5.93 0.52 11.52
N ALA A 143 -6.25 -0.75 11.26
CA ALA A 143 -7.57 -1.30 11.55
C ALA A 143 -7.94 -1.17 13.04
N GLU A 144 -6.99 -1.33 13.96
CA GLU A 144 -7.19 -1.19 15.41
C GLU A 144 -7.31 0.26 15.87
N ASN A 145 -6.62 1.19 15.22
CA ASN A 145 -6.57 2.59 15.66
C ASN A 145 -7.97 3.22 15.69
N MET A 146 -8.38 3.69 16.87
CA MET A 146 -9.73 4.23 17.11
C MET A 146 -10.10 5.44 16.24
N ASN A 147 -9.12 6.14 15.68
CA ASN A 147 -9.33 7.28 14.78
C ASN A 147 -9.48 6.86 13.30
N THR A 148 -9.25 5.60 12.96
CA THR A 148 -9.40 5.10 11.58
C THR A 148 -10.85 5.22 11.13
N GLY A 149 -11.05 5.90 10.00
CA GLY A 149 -12.38 6.16 9.46
C GLY A 149 -13.00 4.96 8.73
N ASP A 150 -14.32 4.99 8.56
CA ASP A 150 -15.10 3.94 7.90
C ASP A 150 -14.60 3.56 6.51
N ARG A 151 -14.06 4.52 5.74
CA ARG A 151 -13.51 4.25 4.40
C ARG A 151 -12.35 3.25 4.49
N ALA A 152 -11.33 3.58 5.28
CA ALA A 152 -10.17 2.72 5.49
C ALA A 152 -10.60 1.37 6.07
N LEU A 153 -11.51 1.35 7.05
CA LEU A 153 -12.04 0.10 7.61
C LEU A 153 -12.77 -0.76 6.56
N LYS A 154 -13.56 -0.18 5.67
CA LYS A 154 -14.25 -0.94 4.61
C LYS A 154 -13.27 -1.56 3.61
N MET A 155 -12.23 -0.81 3.26
CA MET A 155 -11.15 -1.31 2.40
C MET A 155 -10.38 -2.43 3.11
N LEU A 156 -9.98 -2.22 4.37
CA LEU A 156 -9.32 -3.25 5.19
C LEU A 156 -10.23 -4.46 5.45
N GLY A 157 -11.55 -4.29 5.43
CA GLY A 157 -12.52 -5.40 5.46
C GLY A 157 -12.44 -6.32 4.23
N GLN A 158 -11.72 -5.91 3.19
CA GLN A 158 -11.38 -6.69 2.01
C GLN A 158 -9.88 -7.03 1.95
N ASP A 159 -9.12 -6.75 3.01
CA ASP A 159 -7.68 -6.99 3.06
C ASP A 159 -7.39 -8.47 2.80
N PRO A 160 -6.35 -8.78 2.01
CA PRO A 160 -6.00 -10.17 1.78
C PRO A 160 -5.41 -10.85 3.01
N PHE A 161 -4.91 -10.11 4.00
CA PHE A 161 -4.42 -10.65 5.26
C PHE A 161 -5.57 -10.78 6.24
N ILE A 162 -5.80 -12.01 6.70
CA ILE A 162 -6.95 -12.35 7.54
C ILE A 162 -7.04 -11.49 8.81
N TYR A 163 -5.89 -11.16 9.41
CA TYR A 163 -5.83 -10.41 10.65
C TYR A 163 -6.35 -8.97 10.50
N SER A 164 -5.80 -8.21 9.54
CA SER A 164 -6.25 -6.84 9.23
C SER A 164 -7.74 -6.82 8.88
N ARG A 165 -8.19 -7.82 8.12
CA ARG A 165 -9.59 -8.00 7.73
C ARG A 165 -10.49 -8.22 8.93
N GLU A 166 -10.18 -9.18 9.79
CA GLU A 166 -11.04 -9.49 10.95
C GLU A 166 -11.19 -8.30 11.90
N ILE A 167 -10.10 -7.58 12.18
CA ILE A 167 -10.14 -6.39 13.03
C ILE A 167 -11.04 -5.33 12.40
N ALA A 168 -10.84 -5.03 11.11
CA ALA A 168 -11.61 -4.03 10.42
C ALA A 168 -13.12 -4.36 10.40
N LEU A 169 -13.45 -5.62 10.11
CA LEU A 169 -14.83 -6.11 10.09
C LEU A 169 -15.50 -6.07 11.46
N LYS A 170 -14.78 -6.41 12.55
CA LYS A 170 -15.30 -6.30 13.93
C LYS A 170 -15.69 -4.86 14.29
N ARG A 171 -15.01 -3.86 13.71
CA ARG A 171 -15.30 -2.44 13.95
C ARG A 171 -16.42 -1.89 13.08
N LEU A 172 -16.68 -2.50 11.93
CA LEU A 172 -17.83 -2.21 11.10
C LEU A 172 -19.04 -2.98 11.64
N VAL A 173 -19.77 -2.34 12.57
CA VAL A 173 -20.89 -2.90 13.37
C VAL A 173 -22.01 -3.63 12.56
N ASP A 174 -21.98 -3.55 11.23
CA ASP A 174 -22.97 -4.11 10.31
C ASP A 174 -22.42 -5.17 9.32
N PHE A 175 -21.20 -5.68 9.50
CA PHE A 175 -20.65 -6.66 8.55
C PHE A 175 -21.15 -8.09 8.83
N ASP A 176 -21.89 -8.65 7.88
CA ASP A 176 -22.28 -10.06 7.88
C ASP A 176 -21.06 -10.91 7.46
N PRO A 177 -20.48 -11.74 8.35
CA PRO A 177 -19.28 -12.55 8.06
C PRO A 177 -19.52 -13.66 7.02
N MET A 178 -20.71 -13.75 6.42
CA MET A 178 -21.13 -14.81 5.50
C MET A 178 -20.96 -14.50 4.01
N SER A 179 -20.01 -13.66 3.57
CA SER A 179 -19.60 -13.71 2.15
C SER A 179 -18.69 -14.94 1.92
N PRO A 180 -19.15 -16.00 1.26
CA PRO A 180 -18.50 -17.32 1.30
C PRO A 180 -17.29 -17.47 0.38
N ASP A 181 -16.95 -16.44 -0.40
CA ASP A 181 -15.84 -16.47 -1.36
C ASP A 181 -14.64 -15.66 -0.86
N LEU A 182 -14.42 -15.64 0.46
CA LEU A 182 -13.21 -15.05 1.04
C LEU A 182 -12.01 -15.78 0.44
N VAL A 183 -11.31 -15.07 -0.44
CA VAL A 183 -9.99 -15.40 -0.98
C VAL A 183 -9.17 -16.04 0.14
N ASN A 184 -8.57 -17.21 -0.12
CA ASN A 184 -7.57 -17.82 0.78
C ASN A 184 -6.66 -16.70 1.28
N GLY A 185 -6.82 -16.32 2.54
CA GLY A 185 -6.16 -15.15 3.08
C GLY A 185 -4.66 -15.41 3.17
N PHE A 186 -3.86 -14.38 2.94
CA PHE A 186 -2.44 -14.48 3.19
C PHE A 186 -2.19 -14.65 4.70
N GLU A 187 -1.23 -15.50 5.03
CA GLU A 187 -0.67 -15.62 6.38
C GLU A 187 0.32 -14.47 6.65
N ILE A 188 0.59 -14.17 7.93
CA ILE A 188 1.58 -13.15 8.32
C ILE A 188 2.96 -13.49 7.75
N SER A 189 3.27 -14.78 7.63
CA SER A 189 4.50 -15.29 7.02
C SER A 189 4.68 -14.86 5.55
N GLU A 190 3.61 -14.47 4.86
CA GLU A 190 3.64 -13.99 3.48
C GLU A 190 3.79 -12.46 3.37
N CYS A 191 3.86 -11.75 4.50
CA CYS A 191 4.12 -10.32 4.56
C CYS A 191 5.43 -9.98 3.83
N VAL A 192 5.45 -8.84 3.12
CA VAL A 192 6.64 -8.33 2.41
C VAL A 192 7.83 -8.06 3.32
N CYS A 193 7.61 -7.94 4.62
CA CYS A 193 8.69 -7.77 5.59
C CYS A 193 9.44 -9.09 5.86
N ASN A 194 8.90 -10.23 5.44
CA ASN A 194 9.57 -11.52 5.57
C ASN A 194 10.56 -11.74 4.41
N GLU A 195 11.79 -11.24 4.58
CA GLU A 195 12.88 -11.33 3.60
C GLU A 195 13.37 -12.76 3.30
N GLN A 196 12.85 -13.79 4.00
CA GLN A 196 13.36 -15.16 3.89
C GLN A 196 12.93 -15.90 2.60
N ILE A 197 12.12 -15.28 1.75
CA ILE A 197 11.66 -15.89 0.51
C ILE A 197 12.37 -15.20 -0.65
N GLU A 198 13.38 -15.87 -1.22
CA GLU A 198 13.94 -15.47 -2.51
C GLU A 198 12.82 -15.55 -3.55
N ARG A 199 12.46 -14.39 -4.10
CA ARG A 199 11.37 -14.20 -5.04
C ARG A 199 11.96 -13.80 -6.39
N PRO A 200 11.55 -14.42 -7.51
CA PRO A 200 12.04 -14.03 -8.83
C PRO A 200 11.73 -12.54 -9.04
N SER A 201 12.72 -11.80 -9.55
CA SER A 201 12.47 -10.39 -9.84
C SER A 201 11.45 -10.28 -10.97
N LEU A 202 10.76 -9.13 -11.02
CA LEU A 202 9.86 -8.81 -12.13
C LEU A 202 10.57 -9.00 -13.49
N HIS A 203 11.82 -8.57 -13.58
CA HIS A 203 12.65 -8.74 -14.77
C HIS A 203 12.91 -10.20 -15.13
N ASP A 204 13.31 -11.03 -14.17
CA ASP A 204 13.60 -12.45 -14.43
C ASP A 204 12.38 -13.16 -15.04
N PHE A 205 11.19 -12.89 -14.49
CA PHE A 205 9.96 -13.47 -14.99
C PHE A 205 9.61 -13.02 -16.41
N PHE A 206 9.63 -11.71 -16.66
CA PHE A 206 9.27 -11.14 -17.96
C PHE A 206 10.29 -11.55 -19.04
N ASP A 207 11.59 -11.55 -18.73
CA ASP A 207 12.66 -12.01 -19.62
C ASP A 207 12.53 -13.50 -19.97
N GLU A 208 12.22 -14.36 -18.99
CA GLU A 208 12.02 -15.80 -19.23
C GLU A 208 10.85 -16.07 -20.19
N HIS A 209 9.83 -15.20 -20.16
CA HIS A 209 8.61 -15.35 -20.97
C HIS A 209 8.64 -14.53 -22.27
N GLY A 210 9.72 -13.80 -22.56
CA GLY A 210 9.83 -12.94 -23.73
C GLY A 210 8.82 -11.80 -23.73
N LEU A 211 8.44 -11.33 -22.53
CA LEU A 211 7.51 -10.22 -22.34
C LEU A 211 8.27 -8.93 -22.03
N GLU A 212 7.80 -7.83 -22.57
CA GLU A 212 8.25 -6.49 -22.15
C GLU A 212 7.49 -6.05 -20.90
N ILE A 213 8.19 -5.42 -19.96
CA ILE A 213 7.57 -4.81 -18.78
C ILE A 213 7.00 -3.45 -19.19
N PRO A 214 5.71 -3.17 -18.91
CA PRO A 214 5.15 -1.86 -19.19
C PRO A 214 5.94 -0.75 -18.54
N ALA A 215 6.19 0.31 -19.32
CA ALA A 215 6.95 1.45 -18.84
C ALA A 215 6.35 1.94 -17.53
N THR A 216 7.23 2.32 -16.62
CA THR A 216 6.85 2.81 -15.31
C THR A 216 7.80 3.91 -14.89
N VAL A 217 7.46 4.59 -13.81
CA VAL A 217 8.35 5.59 -13.21
C VAL A 217 9.31 4.89 -12.27
N GLN A 218 10.55 5.38 -12.20
CA GLN A 218 11.63 4.77 -11.38
C GLN A 218 11.19 4.48 -9.94
N ILE A 219 10.38 5.37 -9.33
CA ILE A 219 9.87 5.18 -7.97
C ILE A 219 9.06 3.89 -7.81
N PHE A 220 8.29 3.48 -8.82
CA PHE A 220 7.53 2.24 -8.76
C PHE A 220 8.40 1.02 -9.00
N GLU A 221 9.46 1.11 -9.82
CA GLU A 221 10.43 0.02 -9.99
C GLU A 221 11.14 -0.29 -8.67
N GLU A 222 11.51 0.76 -7.93
CA GLU A 222 12.19 0.64 -6.63
C GLU A 222 11.26 0.13 -5.52
N GLN A 223 9.96 0.44 -5.61
CA GLN A 223 8.97 0.06 -4.59
C GLN A 223 8.24 -1.25 -4.88
N ALA A 224 8.17 -1.68 -6.15
CA ALA A 224 7.43 -2.86 -6.53
C ALA A 224 8.08 -4.11 -5.91
N THR A 225 7.25 -4.91 -5.25
CA THR A 225 7.65 -6.17 -4.64
C THR A 225 6.65 -7.26 -5.02
N GLU A 226 7.10 -8.51 -5.02
CA GLU A 226 6.20 -9.63 -5.24
C GLU A 226 5.37 -9.84 -3.96
N PHE A 227 4.05 -9.99 -4.08
CA PHE A 227 3.10 -10.28 -2.99
C PHE A 227 2.56 -11.72 -3.02
N GLY A 228 2.99 -12.51 -4.01
CA GLY A 228 2.61 -13.91 -4.21
C GLY A 228 2.83 -14.29 -5.67
N ASP A 229 2.55 -15.55 -6.01
CA ASP A 229 2.82 -16.10 -7.35
C ASP A 229 2.33 -15.17 -8.46
N TRP A 230 3.30 -14.60 -9.17
CA TRP A 230 3.12 -13.71 -10.32
C TRP A 230 2.27 -12.49 -9.98
N HIS A 231 2.56 -11.84 -8.85
CA HIS A 231 1.93 -10.59 -8.45
C HIS A 231 2.98 -9.63 -7.91
N TRP A 232 3.43 -8.70 -8.75
CA TRP A 232 4.33 -7.62 -8.37
C TRP A 232 3.55 -6.32 -8.24
N ALA A 233 3.66 -5.64 -7.12
CA ALA A 233 2.94 -4.38 -6.91
C ALA A 233 3.67 -3.48 -5.92
N THR A 234 3.30 -2.21 -5.87
CA THR A 234 3.72 -1.31 -4.79
C THR A 234 2.82 -1.45 -3.56
N GLN A 235 1.62 -2.01 -3.72
CA GLN A 235 0.66 -2.29 -2.65
C GLN A 235 0.01 -3.67 -2.81
N PRO A 236 -0.31 -4.38 -1.72
CA PRO A 236 -0.86 -5.74 -1.75
C PRO A 236 -2.31 -5.82 -2.24
N PHE A 237 -3.00 -4.67 -2.23
CA PHE A 237 -4.40 -4.53 -2.57
C PHE A 237 -4.60 -3.51 -3.68
N PRO A 238 -5.53 -3.73 -4.63
CA PRO A 238 -6.29 -4.96 -4.86
C PRO A 238 -5.40 -6.17 -5.17
N THR A 239 -5.89 -7.35 -4.81
CA THR A 239 -5.24 -8.64 -5.11
C THR A 239 -5.37 -9.01 -6.58
N ARG A 240 -4.53 -9.95 -7.04
CA ARG A 240 -4.64 -10.52 -8.39
C ARG A 240 -6.03 -11.07 -8.74
N TRP A 241 -6.77 -11.59 -7.76
CA TRP A 241 -8.12 -12.11 -7.97
C TRP A 241 -9.17 -11.02 -8.16
N GLN A 242 -8.97 -9.87 -7.53
CA GLN A 242 -9.84 -8.72 -7.71
C GLN A 242 -9.59 -8.06 -9.07
N ASP A 243 -8.32 -7.98 -9.48
CA ASP A 243 -7.96 -7.56 -10.83
C ASP A 243 -8.53 -8.52 -11.89
N TYR A 244 -8.56 -9.82 -11.60
CA TYR A 244 -9.21 -10.81 -12.48
C TYR A 244 -10.72 -10.57 -12.69
N SER A 245 -11.41 -9.99 -11.69
CA SER A 245 -12.84 -9.68 -11.72
C SER A 245 -13.16 -8.45 -12.59
N LEU A 246 -12.17 -7.58 -12.88
CA LEU A 246 -12.27 -6.29 -13.56
C LEU A 246 -13.13 -5.26 -12.79
N LEU A 247 -14.39 -5.59 -12.48
CA LEU A 247 -15.37 -4.67 -11.88
C LEU A 247 -14.90 -4.13 -10.53
N GLU A 248 -14.36 -5.00 -9.67
CA GLU A 248 -13.89 -4.58 -8.34
C GLU A 248 -12.72 -3.60 -8.44
N THR A 249 -11.75 -3.87 -9.32
CA THR A 249 -10.62 -2.96 -9.53
C THR A 249 -11.03 -1.64 -10.18
N VAL A 250 -11.99 -1.64 -11.11
CA VAL A 250 -12.49 -0.39 -11.70
C VAL A 250 -13.16 0.49 -10.64
N GLU A 251 -14.00 -0.07 -9.78
CA GLU A 251 -14.64 0.70 -8.70
C GLU A 251 -13.63 1.13 -7.64
N TYR A 252 -12.61 0.32 -7.36
CA TYR A 252 -11.47 0.71 -6.52
C TYR A 252 -10.73 1.93 -7.10
N LEU A 253 -10.38 1.91 -8.38
CA LEU A 253 -9.64 3.00 -9.05
C LEU A 253 -10.45 4.29 -9.19
N LYS A 254 -11.79 4.22 -9.15
CA LYS A 254 -12.66 5.39 -9.05
C LYS A 254 -12.62 6.07 -7.68
N GLY A 255 -12.13 5.36 -6.67
CA GLY A 255 -11.99 5.86 -5.31
C GLY A 255 -10.76 6.74 -5.10
N PRO A 256 -10.67 7.37 -3.92
CA PRO A 256 -9.44 8.00 -3.46
C PRO A 256 -8.37 6.95 -3.11
N ILE A 257 -7.34 6.86 -3.96
CA ILE A 257 -6.27 5.87 -3.88
C ILE A 257 -4.89 6.54 -3.88
N PRO A 258 -3.86 5.94 -3.26
CA PRO A 258 -2.49 6.41 -3.40
C PRO A 258 -1.96 6.11 -4.82
N ASP A 259 -0.83 6.74 -5.15
CA ASP A 259 -0.05 6.37 -6.31
C ASP A 259 0.38 4.90 -6.19
N GLN A 260 0.19 4.13 -7.26
CA GLN A 260 0.45 2.70 -7.21
C GLN A 260 0.72 2.08 -8.57
N TYR A 261 1.35 0.91 -8.53
CA TYR A 261 1.64 0.07 -9.68
C TYR A 261 1.37 -1.39 -9.31
N SER A 262 0.80 -2.16 -10.23
CA SER A 262 0.70 -3.61 -10.11
C SER A 262 0.76 -4.28 -11.47
N LEU A 263 1.51 -5.37 -11.54
CA LEU A 263 1.51 -6.35 -12.60
C LEU A 263 1.21 -7.70 -11.97
N ASN A 264 0.17 -8.37 -12.46
CA ASN A 264 -0.13 -9.69 -11.94
C ASN A 264 -0.78 -10.62 -12.95
N HIS A 265 -0.70 -11.91 -12.65
CA HIS A 265 -1.33 -12.97 -13.40
C HIS A 265 -2.41 -13.66 -12.58
N ALA A 266 -3.59 -13.78 -13.16
CA ALA A 266 -4.71 -14.40 -12.48
C ALA A 266 -5.59 -15.18 -13.45
N GLY A 267 -6.20 -16.27 -12.96
CA GLY A 267 -6.99 -17.17 -13.80
C GLY A 267 -7.47 -18.40 -13.05
N HIS A 268 -8.46 -19.09 -13.60
CA HIS A 268 -8.99 -20.32 -13.01
C HIS A 268 -8.50 -21.56 -13.76
N GLY A 269 -7.54 -22.26 -13.14
CA GLY A 269 -7.04 -23.54 -13.63
C GLY A 269 -6.53 -23.47 -15.07
N VAL A 270 -6.55 -24.60 -15.78
CA VAL A 270 -5.87 -24.76 -17.07
C VAL A 270 -6.46 -23.91 -18.23
N ASN A 271 -7.62 -23.29 -18.05
CA ASN A 271 -8.44 -22.86 -19.19
C ASN A 271 -8.24 -21.40 -19.60
N SER A 272 -8.04 -20.47 -18.66
CA SER A 272 -7.98 -19.04 -18.98
C SER A 272 -7.28 -18.28 -17.88
N TYR A 273 -6.26 -17.54 -18.28
CA TYR A 273 -5.53 -16.64 -17.42
C TYR A 273 -5.38 -15.28 -18.10
N SER A 274 -5.16 -14.25 -17.29
CA SER A 274 -4.89 -12.90 -17.77
C SER A 274 -3.64 -12.34 -17.12
N LEU A 275 -2.91 -11.53 -17.88
CA LEU A 275 -2.01 -10.51 -17.34
C LEU A 275 -2.82 -9.25 -17.08
N ASN A 276 -2.70 -8.73 -15.87
CA ASN A 276 -3.37 -7.53 -15.39
C ASN A 276 -2.29 -6.47 -15.11
N PHE A 277 -2.54 -5.26 -15.57
CA PHE A 277 -1.73 -4.09 -15.33
C PHE A 277 -2.59 -3.02 -14.67
N ARG A 278 -2.14 -2.51 -13.53
CA ARG A 278 -2.77 -1.42 -12.80
C ARG A 278 -1.75 -0.33 -12.55
N PHE A 279 -2.13 0.90 -12.81
CA PHE A 279 -1.29 2.07 -12.62
C PHE A 279 -2.14 3.23 -12.12
N ALA A 280 -1.64 3.97 -11.14
CA ALA A 280 -2.20 5.25 -10.74
C ALA A 280 -1.06 6.21 -10.40
N LEU A 281 -1.00 7.35 -11.09
CA LEU A 281 -0.02 8.40 -10.85
C LEU A 281 -0.59 9.74 -11.28
N GLY A 282 -0.47 10.76 -10.42
CA GLY A 282 -0.96 12.09 -10.74
C GLY A 282 -2.46 12.07 -11.05
N ASP A 283 -2.89 12.71 -12.13
CA ASP A 283 -4.31 12.74 -12.52
C ASP A 283 -4.83 11.45 -13.17
N LEU A 284 -3.98 10.45 -13.42
CA LEU A 284 -4.28 9.31 -14.27
C LEU A 284 -4.32 7.99 -13.48
N ALA A 285 -5.38 7.21 -13.70
CA ALA A 285 -5.44 5.78 -13.40
C ALA A 285 -5.63 4.96 -14.68
N ILE A 286 -5.03 3.77 -14.70
CA ILE A 286 -5.13 2.82 -15.79
C ILE A 286 -5.38 1.44 -15.18
N PHE A 287 -6.35 0.73 -15.74
CA PHE A 287 -6.46 -0.72 -15.63
C PHE A 287 -6.44 -1.34 -17.02
N ALA A 288 -5.50 -2.23 -17.28
CA ALA A 288 -5.44 -2.98 -18.52
C ALA A 288 -5.35 -4.47 -18.23
N GLN A 289 -6.03 -5.27 -19.03
CA GLN A 289 -6.05 -6.72 -18.86
C GLN A 289 -6.00 -7.41 -20.21
N THR A 290 -5.07 -8.35 -20.35
CA THR A 290 -4.98 -9.20 -21.53
C THR A 290 -4.97 -10.68 -21.20
N GLY A 291 -5.46 -11.53 -22.10
CA GLY A 291 -5.31 -12.98 -21.93
C GLY A 291 -3.85 -13.38 -21.99
N TRP A 292 -3.40 -14.27 -21.09
CA TRP A 292 -2.02 -14.78 -21.09
C TRP A 292 -1.93 -16.21 -20.58
N GLY A 293 -1.72 -17.17 -21.48
CA GLY A 293 -1.70 -18.60 -21.20
C GLY A 293 -3.08 -19.27 -21.23
N GLY A 294 -3.11 -20.55 -20.85
CA GLY A 294 -4.29 -21.41 -20.89
C GLY A 294 -4.37 -22.27 -22.17
N ALA A 295 -5.05 -23.42 -22.08
CA ALA A 295 -5.07 -24.42 -23.16
C ALA A 295 -5.75 -23.97 -24.46
N TYR A 296 -6.44 -22.83 -24.46
CA TYR A 296 -7.25 -22.34 -25.59
C TYR A 296 -6.73 -21.06 -26.22
N MET A 297 -5.58 -20.54 -25.76
CA MET A 297 -5.06 -19.27 -26.24
C MET A 297 -3.74 -19.47 -26.99
N ASP A 298 -3.55 -18.69 -28.05
CA ASP A 298 -2.33 -18.69 -28.86
C ASP A 298 -1.31 -17.75 -28.23
N SER A 299 -0.14 -18.28 -27.84
CA SER A 299 0.89 -17.51 -27.14
C SER A 299 1.42 -16.33 -27.96
N ASP A 300 1.53 -16.49 -29.28
CA ASP A 300 2.06 -15.45 -30.17
C ASP A 300 1.02 -14.32 -30.37
N GLU A 301 -0.26 -14.66 -30.42
CA GLU A 301 -1.35 -13.67 -30.42
C GLU A 301 -1.39 -12.88 -29.11
N GLN A 302 -1.26 -13.57 -27.96
CA GLN A 302 -1.27 -12.92 -26.65
C GLN A 302 -0.06 -12.01 -26.41
N MET A 303 1.13 -12.44 -26.82
CA MET A 303 2.35 -11.65 -26.70
C MET A 303 2.24 -10.36 -27.52
N ARG A 304 1.75 -10.46 -28.76
CA ARG A 304 1.48 -9.27 -29.59
C ARG A 304 0.42 -8.35 -28.99
N ALA A 305 -0.63 -8.92 -28.38
CA ALA A 305 -1.64 -8.12 -27.70
C ALA A 305 -1.06 -7.38 -26.49
N TRP A 306 -0.19 -8.03 -25.71
CA TRP A 306 0.52 -7.39 -24.60
C TRP A 306 1.45 -6.27 -25.07
N GLU A 307 2.30 -6.53 -26.06
CA GLU A 307 3.19 -5.53 -26.65
C GLU A 307 2.42 -4.32 -27.20
N GLU A 308 1.28 -4.55 -27.87
CA GLU A 308 0.45 -3.46 -28.39
C GLU A 308 -0.10 -2.58 -27.26
N ILE A 309 -0.62 -3.19 -26.19
CA ILE A 309 -1.13 -2.46 -25.03
C ILE A 309 0.01 -1.69 -24.35
N GLU A 310 1.15 -2.35 -24.15
CA GLU A 310 2.33 -1.76 -23.52
C GLU A 310 2.73 -0.47 -24.22
N ILE A 311 2.99 -0.51 -25.52
CA ILE A 311 3.45 0.65 -26.30
C ILE A 311 2.47 1.84 -26.16
N ARG A 312 1.17 1.55 -26.18
CA ARG A 312 0.11 2.58 -26.10
C ARG A 312 0.03 3.18 -24.71
N LEU A 313 0.00 2.35 -23.68
CA LEU A 313 -0.09 2.82 -22.29
C LEU A 313 1.17 3.56 -21.88
N SER A 314 2.35 3.07 -22.25
CA SER A 314 3.63 3.73 -22.02
C SER A 314 3.66 5.13 -22.63
N THR A 315 3.14 5.28 -23.86
CA THR A 315 3.05 6.61 -24.51
C THR A 315 2.11 7.55 -23.74
N ILE A 316 0.94 7.05 -23.32
CA ILE A 316 -0.02 7.84 -22.52
C ILE A 316 0.60 8.26 -21.17
N MET A 317 1.27 7.32 -20.49
CA MET A 317 1.89 7.54 -19.18
C MET A 317 3.03 8.54 -19.22
N LEU A 318 3.88 8.49 -20.26
CA LEU A 318 4.99 9.44 -20.44
C LEU A 318 4.51 10.89 -20.64
N ASN A 319 3.29 11.07 -21.14
CA ASN A 319 2.68 12.38 -21.37
C ASN A 319 1.77 12.84 -20.20
N ALA A 320 1.52 11.99 -19.21
CA ALA A 320 0.68 12.33 -18.07
C ALA A 320 1.42 13.27 -17.10
N PRO A 321 0.78 14.36 -16.63
CA PRO A 321 1.38 15.25 -15.66
C PRO A 321 1.52 14.52 -14.32
N VAL A 322 2.73 14.55 -13.80
CA VAL A 322 3.03 14.07 -12.46
C VAL A 322 2.87 15.24 -11.49
N SER A 323 1.77 15.24 -10.73
CA SER A 323 1.52 16.25 -9.70
C SER A 323 1.47 15.59 -8.33
N GLY A 324 2.43 15.91 -7.46
CA GLY A 324 2.42 15.56 -6.03
C GLY A 324 2.35 14.06 -5.76
N PHE A 325 3.46 13.48 -5.33
CA PHE A 325 3.44 12.13 -4.77
C PHE A 325 2.79 12.14 -3.38
N ASP A 326 2.32 10.97 -2.93
CA ASP A 326 2.12 10.66 -1.50
C ASP A 326 0.81 11.07 -0.81
N SER A 327 -0.28 11.28 -1.56
CA SER A 327 -1.62 11.37 -0.95
C SER A 327 -2.64 10.45 -1.61
N SER A 328 -3.65 10.03 -0.85
CA SER A 328 -4.81 9.33 -1.43
C SER A 328 -5.80 10.36 -1.97
N TYR A 329 -6.10 10.31 -3.27
CA TYR A 329 -7.02 11.24 -3.93
C TYR A 329 -7.74 10.60 -5.11
N ILE A 330 -8.86 11.19 -5.53
CA ILE A 330 -9.62 10.72 -6.68
C ILE A 330 -8.95 11.24 -7.94
N ARG A 331 -8.57 10.32 -8.83
CA ARG A 331 -7.93 10.63 -10.11
C ARG A 331 -8.89 11.36 -11.05
N LYS A 332 -8.37 12.22 -11.91
CA LYS A 332 -9.16 12.96 -12.90
C LYS A 332 -9.58 12.08 -14.06
N TYR A 333 -8.73 11.15 -14.46
CA TYR A 333 -8.94 10.26 -15.60
C TYR A 333 -8.74 8.81 -15.21
N LEU A 334 -9.56 7.93 -15.78
CA LEU A 334 -9.43 6.48 -15.65
C LEU A 334 -9.58 5.83 -17.02
N ILE A 335 -8.56 5.08 -17.44
CA ILE A 335 -8.57 4.25 -18.64
C ILE A 335 -8.80 2.80 -18.22
N VAL A 336 -9.78 2.15 -18.84
CA VAL A 336 -10.05 0.72 -18.66
C VAL A 336 -9.94 0.03 -20.00
N TYR A 337 -9.04 -0.94 -20.11
CA TYR A 337 -8.88 -1.79 -21.29
C TYR A 337 -8.98 -3.25 -20.87
N SER A 338 -9.77 -4.07 -21.58
CA SER A 338 -9.63 -5.51 -21.45
C SER A 338 -10.03 -6.27 -22.71
N ASN A 339 -9.06 -6.94 -23.34
CA ASN A 339 -9.34 -7.92 -24.40
C ASN A 339 -9.71 -9.31 -23.85
N PHE A 340 -9.71 -9.46 -22.53
CA PHE A 340 -10.05 -10.70 -21.84
C PHE A 340 -11.52 -10.76 -21.38
N ARG A 341 -12.07 -9.65 -20.82
CA ARG A 341 -13.42 -9.60 -20.23
C ARG A 341 -14.42 -8.80 -21.04
N ILE A 342 -13.98 -7.73 -21.71
CA ILE A 342 -14.85 -6.81 -22.44
C ILE A 342 -14.56 -6.81 -23.95
N ASN A 343 -13.99 -7.91 -24.46
CA ASN A 343 -13.78 -8.16 -25.88
C ASN A 343 -13.02 -7.02 -26.60
N GLY A 344 -12.02 -6.45 -25.93
CA GLY A 344 -11.13 -5.43 -26.48
C GLY A 344 -11.72 -4.02 -26.41
N ALA A 345 -12.84 -3.83 -25.71
CA ALA A 345 -13.38 -2.51 -25.48
C ALA A 345 -12.42 -1.67 -24.63
N VAL A 346 -12.40 -0.38 -24.94
CA VAL A 346 -11.73 0.66 -24.16
C VAL A 346 -12.81 1.53 -23.56
N GLU A 347 -12.74 1.74 -22.25
CA GLU A 347 -13.55 2.73 -21.57
C GLU A 347 -12.66 3.85 -21.07
N PHE A 348 -13.11 5.09 -21.29
CA PHE A 348 -12.46 6.27 -20.76
C PHE A 348 -13.42 7.01 -19.85
N TRP A 349 -12.99 7.24 -18.62
CA TRP A 349 -13.78 7.87 -17.59
C TRP A 349 -13.11 9.16 -17.15
N GLN A 350 -13.92 10.20 -16.92
CA GLN A 350 -13.47 11.48 -16.41
C GLN A 350 -14.21 11.80 -15.10
N HIS A 351 -13.45 12.21 -14.09
CA HIS A 351 -13.96 12.68 -12.82
C HIS A 351 -14.05 14.21 -12.81
N THR A 352 -15.26 14.74 -12.72
CA THR A 352 -15.53 16.18 -12.64
C THR A 352 -16.57 16.43 -11.56
N GLU A 353 -16.34 17.41 -10.67
CA GLU A 353 -17.29 17.83 -9.63
C GLU A 353 -17.79 16.67 -8.73
N GLY A 354 -16.93 15.70 -8.43
CA GLY A 354 -17.27 14.57 -7.55
C GLY A 354 -18.01 13.42 -8.25
N GLN A 355 -18.08 13.42 -9.59
CA GLN A 355 -18.78 12.40 -10.37
C GLN A 355 -17.92 11.86 -11.50
N TRP A 356 -17.97 10.54 -11.68
CA TRP A 356 -17.36 9.84 -12.81
C TRP A 356 -18.34 9.78 -13.98
N THR A 357 -17.89 10.21 -15.16
CA THR A 357 -18.64 10.13 -16.43
C THR A 357 -17.81 9.41 -17.47
N GLN A 358 -18.39 8.40 -18.11
CA GLN A 358 -17.76 7.72 -19.25
C GLN A 358 -17.87 8.60 -20.50
N LEU A 359 -16.75 8.80 -21.20
CA LEU A 359 -16.67 9.53 -22.46
C LEU A 359 -16.80 8.54 -23.62
N GLU A 360 -18.02 8.15 -23.95
CA GLU A 360 -18.34 7.10 -24.95
C GLU A 360 -17.74 7.34 -26.34
N GLN A 361 -17.45 8.59 -26.69
CA GLN A 361 -16.82 8.97 -27.95
C GLN A 361 -15.32 8.61 -28.01
N LEU A 362 -14.68 8.36 -26.87
CA LEU A 362 -13.26 8.00 -26.73
C LEU A 362 -13.14 6.50 -26.43
N ASN A 363 -13.34 5.68 -27.47
CA ASN A 363 -13.44 4.22 -27.38
C ASN A 363 -12.23 3.47 -27.97
N SER A 364 -11.11 4.16 -28.17
CA SER A 364 -9.83 3.59 -28.55
C SER A 364 -8.68 4.26 -27.77
N LEU A 365 -7.57 3.56 -27.58
CA LEU A 365 -6.39 4.11 -26.90
C LEU A 365 -5.81 5.30 -27.68
N ASP A 366 -5.82 5.27 -29.02
CA ASP A 366 -5.37 6.38 -29.86
C ASP A 366 -6.22 7.65 -29.63
N ALA A 367 -7.54 7.53 -29.58
CA ALA A 367 -8.42 8.68 -29.34
C ALA A 367 -8.25 9.26 -27.93
N ILE A 368 -8.01 8.40 -26.94
CA ILE A 368 -7.72 8.84 -25.56
C ILE A 368 -6.38 9.55 -25.49
N GLN A 369 -5.35 9.02 -26.15
CA GLN A 369 -4.04 9.65 -26.21
C GLN A 369 -4.13 11.06 -26.81
N GLU A 370 -4.75 11.21 -27.98
CA GLU A 370 -4.96 12.52 -28.62
C GLU A 370 -5.73 13.49 -27.71
N TYR A 371 -6.75 13.00 -27.00
CA TYR A 371 -7.51 13.79 -26.05
C TYR A 371 -6.63 14.28 -24.89
N LEU A 372 -5.90 13.38 -24.24
CA LEU A 372 -5.04 13.70 -23.10
C LEU A 372 -3.90 14.66 -23.49
N GLU A 373 -3.27 14.45 -24.65
CA GLU A 373 -2.26 15.37 -25.19
C GLU A 373 -2.83 16.79 -25.33
N SER A 374 -4.04 16.93 -25.88
CA SER A 374 -4.69 18.24 -26.03
C SER A 374 -5.08 18.90 -24.69
N GLU A 375 -5.48 18.10 -23.70
CA GLU A 375 -5.82 18.58 -22.36
C GLU A 375 -4.58 19.04 -21.58
N TYR A 376 -3.44 18.37 -21.78
CA TYR A 376 -2.20 18.71 -21.08
C TYR A 376 -1.42 19.84 -21.75
N GLU A 377 -1.50 20.01 -23.08
CA GLU A 377 -0.92 21.18 -23.76
C GLU A 377 -1.65 22.50 -23.45
N GLY A 378 -2.93 22.41 -23.05
CA GLY A 378 -3.78 23.57 -22.79
C GLY A 378 -3.68 24.18 -21.38
N ASN A 379 -3.00 23.50 -20.45
CA ASN A 379 -2.82 23.89 -19.04
C ASN A 379 -1.36 24.29 -18.78
#